data_AF-A0A1I7VF44-F1
#
_entry.id   AF-A0A1I7VF44-F1
#
_cell.length_a   1.000
_cell.length_b   1.000
_cell.length_c   1.000
_cell.angle_alpha   90.00
_cell.angle_beta   90.00
_cell.angle_gamma   90.00
#
_symmetry.space_group_name_H-M   'P 1'
#
loop_
_entity.id
_entity.type
_entity.pdbx_description
1 polymer ?
#
loop_
_entity_poly.entity_id
_entity_poly.type
_entity_poly.pdbx_seq_one_letter_code
_entity_poly.pdbx_strand_id
1 'polypeptide(L)'
;MELSENLWRRHAIAKLWDERKRMGRTPIFKLTSPGYQNIDFIFKNETASRTGSLKHRYSWALIMWAVVDGKINENTTVYEASSGNTAASEAYMCRLIGVKFIAIVPNSIEQVKVEHIQSYGGEIIKTDLGDRLIRARLEAVRNNGFFMNQFANSDRAEEYHESGNYPLESVNIMHEVLAQMRQDLNQTIEEPHYFVHSAGTGGTISSIGRYVKKYGLRTEVVLADTQFSVYYDYVMNERFMNESGRNVWIIPGMAGIGFGVMGPYYLFLLFSLFIIIIIVVINININIIIIIIIIIITIIIIIIYFIIIIYFIIIIIIIIIIIIIIIIIIIIIIIIIIIILLLLLLLLLLITIIIIIIIVVVTVIIIVIIIINHCYYCYAITNKSLLRTVIDRAIKIPDIASTAAMTVLKRLGINGGTSTGTNFMAALHLAATHSKDSLFNNERLIIATIMGDTGDYYKSSYYNRTWINENFNVHGGLTVYDCWIEEIEKAFKFGTDPLISGHEQCDQNTINMIDFRTRRTRCCL
;
A
#
# COMPACT_ATOMS: atom_id res chain seq x y z
N MET A 1 35.35 13.99 6.77
CA MET A 1 34.15 13.29 6.29
C MET A 1 32.99 13.49 7.26
N GLU A 2 33.13 13.15 8.54
CA GLU A 2 32.07 13.35 9.54
C GLU A 2 31.75 14.84 9.83
N LEU A 3 32.76 15.72 9.82
CA LEU A 3 32.57 17.17 9.98
C LEU A 3 31.87 17.82 8.76
N SER A 4 32.16 17.34 7.54
CA SER A 4 31.56 17.86 6.31
C SER A 4 30.11 17.44 6.16
N GLU A 5 29.79 16.19 6.50
CA GLU A 5 28.41 15.68 6.49
C GLU A 5 27.54 16.42 7.51
N ASN A 6 28.06 16.66 8.72
CA ASN A 6 27.36 17.45 9.72
C ASN A 6 27.11 18.91 9.28
N LEU A 7 28.03 19.50 8.53
CA LEU A 7 27.84 20.84 7.98
C LEU A 7 26.77 20.85 6.89
N TRP A 8 26.79 19.89 5.96
CA TRP A 8 25.75 19.73 4.94
C TRP A 8 24.37 19.54 5.60
N ARG A 9 24.26 18.65 6.59
CA ARG A 9 23.01 18.37 7.31
C ARG A 9 22.42 19.64 7.93
N ARG A 10 23.25 20.45 8.59
CA ARG A 10 22.82 21.75 9.16
C ARG A 10 22.31 22.70 8.07
N HIS A 11 23.01 22.80 6.94
CA HIS A 11 22.57 23.65 5.82
C HIS A 11 21.28 23.14 5.17
N ALA A 12 21.11 21.82 4.99
CA ALA A 12 19.90 21.21 4.46
C ALA A 12 18.69 21.52 5.36
N ILE A 13 18.83 21.33 6.68
CA ILE A 13 17.79 21.66 7.67
C ILE A 13 17.44 23.15 7.63
N ALA A 14 18.43 24.04 7.55
CA ALA A 14 18.19 25.48 7.46
C ALA A 14 17.40 25.85 6.19
N LYS A 15 17.73 25.25 5.04
CA LYS A 15 16.99 25.45 3.79
C LYS A 15 15.55 24.95 3.88
N LEU A 16 15.32 23.80 4.50
CA LEU A 16 13.97 23.29 4.73
C LEU A 16 13.18 24.28 5.60
N TRP A 17 13.73 24.76 6.72
CA TRP A 17 13.04 25.77 7.53
C TRP A 17 12.77 27.09 6.81
N ASP A 18 13.70 27.54 5.96
CA ASP A 18 13.47 28.72 5.11
C ASP A 18 12.32 28.47 4.12
N GLU A 19 12.21 27.26 3.56
CA GLU A 19 11.07 26.89 2.72
C GLU A 19 9.76 26.87 3.51
N ARG A 20 9.74 26.33 4.74
CA ARG A 20 8.55 26.41 5.59
C ARG A 20 8.13 27.86 5.83
N LYS A 21 9.10 28.76 6.08
CA LYS A 21 8.84 30.19 6.23
C LYS A 21 8.23 30.81 4.96
N ARG A 22 8.75 30.45 3.78
CA ARG A 22 8.25 30.93 2.48
C ARG A 22 6.86 30.41 2.14
N MET A 23 6.56 29.15 2.48
CA MET A 23 5.22 28.58 2.31
C MET A 23 4.16 29.41 3.06
N GLY A 24 4.55 30.05 4.18
CA GLY A 24 3.64 30.89 4.96
C GLY A 24 2.46 30.07 5.50
N ARG A 25 1.30 30.70 5.64
CA ARG A 25 0.05 30.00 5.95
C ARG A 25 -0.78 29.92 4.69
N THR A 26 -1.14 28.72 4.26
CA THR A 26 -2.01 28.56 3.10
C THR A 26 -3.39 29.17 3.40
N PRO A 27 -4.11 29.72 2.42
CA PRO A 27 -5.37 30.42 2.68
C PRO A 27 -6.46 29.48 3.24
N ILE A 28 -7.41 30.06 3.96
CA ILE A 28 -8.69 29.42 4.31
C ILE A 28 -9.78 30.09 3.47
N PHE A 29 -10.61 29.28 2.81
CA PHE A 29 -11.85 29.73 2.18
C PHE A 29 -13.03 29.33 3.04
N LYS A 30 -13.99 30.26 3.18
CA LYS A 30 -15.24 30.04 3.88
C LYS A 30 -16.36 29.96 2.86
N LEU A 31 -17.10 28.85 2.87
CA LEU A 31 -18.28 28.63 2.05
C LEU A 31 -19.50 28.53 2.96
N THR A 32 -20.53 29.34 2.66
CA THR A 32 -21.83 29.31 3.34
C THR A 32 -22.91 28.86 2.37
N SER A 33 -23.91 28.15 2.88
CA SER A 33 -25.02 27.60 2.10
C SER A 33 -26.35 28.23 2.54
N PRO A 34 -27.27 28.53 1.61
CA PRO A 34 -28.64 28.91 1.95
C PRO A 34 -29.43 27.83 2.69
N GLY A 35 -29.13 26.56 2.39
CA GLY A 35 -29.80 25.39 2.95
C GLY A 35 -29.28 24.99 4.34
N TYR A 36 -27.98 25.16 4.59
CA TYR A 36 -27.36 24.88 5.88
C TYR A 36 -27.13 26.17 6.67
N GLN A 37 -28.23 26.76 7.13
CA GLN A 37 -28.17 27.96 7.96
C GLN A 37 -27.42 27.65 9.26
N ASN A 38 -26.57 28.58 9.71
CA ASN A 38 -25.67 28.41 10.86
C ASN A 38 -24.52 27.41 10.66
N ILE A 39 -24.17 27.04 9.43
CA ILE A 39 -23.01 26.18 9.16
C ILE A 39 -21.98 26.91 8.29
N ASP A 40 -20.72 26.85 8.72
CA ASP A 40 -19.56 27.31 7.96
C ASP A 40 -18.74 26.12 7.47
N PHE A 41 -18.61 26.00 6.16
CA PHE A 41 -17.66 25.06 5.54
C PHE A 41 -16.34 25.79 5.33
N ILE A 42 -15.28 25.30 5.96
CA ILE A 42 -13.93 25.86 5.86
C ILE A 42 -13.07 24.96 4.99
N PHE A 43 -12.49 25.50 3.94
CA PHE A 43 -11.55 24.81 3.05
C PHE A 43 -10.16 25.37 3.24
N LYS A 44 -9.25 24.54 3.75
CA LYS A 44 -7.82 24.82 3.80
C LYS A 44 -7.20 24.64 2.42
N ASN A 45 -6.78 25.73 1.77
CA ASN A 45 -6.35 25.74 0.38
C ASN A 45 -4.87 25.36 0.21
N GLU A 46 -4.59 24.07 0.17
CA GLU A 46 -3.22 23.56 -0.01
C GLU A 46 -2.70 23.66 -1.44
N THR A 47 -3.55 24.04 -2.40
CA THR A 47 -3.13 24.33 -3.78
C THR A 47 -2.28 25.59 -3.87
N ALA A 48 -2.34 26.47 -2.86
CA ALA A 48 -1.53 27.67 -2.75
C ALA A 48 -0.07 27.39 -2.35
N SER A 49 0.26 26.15 -1.99
CA SER A 49 1.64 25.74 -1.73
C SER A 49 2.51 25.81 -2.98
N ARG A 50 3.84 25.88 -2.81
CA ARG A 50 4.77 26.04 -3.93
C ARG A 50 4.67 24.94 -4.98
N THR A 51 4.39 23.70 -4.56
CA THR A 51 4.22 22.55 -5.45
C THR A 51 2.77 22.26 -5.80
N GLY A 52 1.83 23.17 -5.46
CA GLY A 52 0.44 23.11 -5.87
C GLY A 52 -0.41 22.05 -5.16
N SER A 53 0.05 21.49 -4.04
CA SER A 53 -0.69 20.46 -3.32
C SER A 53 -0.32 20.32 -1.84
N LEU A 54 -1.21 19.69 -1.09
CA LEU A 54 -1.05 19.24 0.30
C LEU A 54 0.23 18.43 0.53
N LYS A 55 0.76 17.78 -0.50
CA LYS A 55 1.97 16.96 -0.36
C LYS A 55 3.22 17.81 -0.15
N HIS A 56 3.17 19.12 -0.38
CA HIS A 56 4.28 20.02 -0.10
C HIS A 56 4.76 19.96 1.35
N ARG A 57 3.87 20.25 2.31
CA ARG A 57 4.18 20.21 3.75
C ARG A 57 4.52 18.81 4.26
N TYR A 58 3.94 17.80 3.63
CA TYR A 58 4.15 16.41 3.99
C TYR A 58 5.53 15.91 3.53
N SER A 59 5.92 16.22 2.29
CA SER A 59 7.27 15.96 1.77
C SER A 59 8.33 16.75 2.51
N TRP A 60 8.02 17.98 2.94
CA TRP A 60 8.90 18.74 3.83
C TRP A 60 9.24 17.95 5.10
N ALA A 61 8.23 17.38 5.76
CA ALA A 61 8.42 16.66 7.01
C ALA A 61 9.10 15.30 6.83
N LEU A 62 8.77 14.56 5.77
CA LEU A 62 9.47 13.33 5.42
C LEU A 62 10.95 13.56 5.14
N ILE A 63 11.29 14.59 4.36
CA ILE A 63 12.67 14.93 4.04
C ILE A 63 13.40 15.47 5.27
N MET A 64 12.75 16.29 6.10
CA MET A 64 13.30 16.74 7.37
C MET A 64 13.66 15.55 8.28
N TRP A 65 12.72 14.63 8.49
CA TRP A 65 12.97 13.39 9.22
C TRP A 65 14.17 12.62 8.65
N ALA A 66 14.16 12.36 7.35
CA ALA A 66 15.21 11.57 6.71
C ALA A 66 16.60 12.22 6.78
N VAL A 67 16.69 13.55 6.74
CA VAL A 67 17.95 14.29 6.91
C VAL A 67 18.42 14.25 8.37
N VAL A 68 17.52 14.45 9.33
CA VAL A 68 17.83 14.44 10.77
C VAL A 68 18.26 13.06 11.25
N ASP A 69 17.56 11.99 10.83
CA ASP A 69 17.88 10.60 11.14
C ASP A 69 19.10 10.07 10.35
N GLY A 70 19.75 10.90 9.53
CA GLY A 70 20.92 10.53 8.74
C GLY A 70 20.64 9.53 7.62
N LYS A 71 19.38 9.39 7.18
CA LYS A 71 19.00 8.57 6.02
C LYS A 71 19.41 9.21 4.70
N ILE A 72 19.50 10.54 4.68
CA ILE A 72 19.93 11.34 3.53
C ILE A 72 21.16 12.16 3.92
N ASN A 73 22.19 12.10 3.09
CA ASN A 73 23.37 12.99 3.09
C ASN A 73 23.58 13.61 1.68
N GLU A 74 24.64 14.40 1.50
CA GLU A 74 24.92 15.10 0.23
C GLU A 74 25.04 14.18 -1.00
N ASN A 75 25.34 12.89 -0.80
CA ASN A 75 25.57 11.92 -1.87
C ASN A 75 24.39 10.94 -2.05
N THR A 76 23.34 11.03 -1.22
CA THR A 76 22.21 10.12 -1.29
C THR A 76 21.33 10.42 -2.50
N THR A 77 20.92 9.39 -3.23
CA THR A 77 19.80 9.48 -4.18
C THR A 77 18.53 9.00 -3.51
N VAL A 78 17.48 9.82 -3.55
CA VAL A 78 16.16 9.51 -2.97
C VAL A 78 15.27 8.88 -4.03
N TYR A 79 14.62 7.78 -3.68
CA TYR A 79 13.67 7.05 -4.52
C TYR A 79 12.29 7.07 -3.87
N GLU A 80 11.23 7.21 -4.67
CA GLU A 80 9.85 7.10 -4.18
C GLU A 80 8.94 6.45 -5.22
N ALA A 81 8.03 5.59 -4.75
CA ALA A 81 7.03 4.92 -5.58
C ALA A 81 5.75 5.76 -5.65
N SER A 82 5.82 6.90 -6.34
CA SER A 82 4.68 7.81 -6.48
C SER A 82 4.63 8.43 -7.87
N SER A 83 3.42 8.58 -8.37
CA SER A 83 3.11 9.11 -9.71
C SER A 83 2.28 10.39 -9.64
N GLY A 84 2.23 11.05 -8.48
CA GLY A 84 1.39 12.22 -8.25
C GLY A 84 2.06 13.27 -7.38
N ASN A 85 1.25 13.99 -6.59
CA ASN A 85 1.64 15.14 -5.78
C ASN A 85 2.84 14.90 -4.86
N THR A 86 3.01 13.69 -4.31
CA THR A 86 4.14 13.36 -3.44
C THR A 86 5.46 13.39 -4.21
N ALA A 87 5.53 12.75 -5.39
CA ALA A 87 6.77 12.74 -6.18
C ALA A 87 7.21 14.14 -6.60
N ALA A 88 6.28 15.00 -7.04
CA ALA A 88 6.61 16.37 -7.40
C ALA A 88 7.11 17.17 -6.18
N SER A 89 6.50 16.96 -5.01
CA SER A 89 6.87 17.65 -3.77
C SER A 89 8.21 17.17 -3.21
N GLU A 90 8.50 15.87 -3.27
CA GLU A 90 9.80 15.32 -2.87
C GLU A 90 10.92 15.71 -3.85
N ALA A 91 10.65 15.72 -5.16
CA ALA A 91 11.59 16.25 -6.15
C ALA A 91 11.99 17.70 -5.82
N TYR A 92 11.02 18.54 -5.48
CA TYR A 92 11.26 19.92 -5.07
C TYR A 92 12.13 20.01 -3.81
N MET A 93 11.80 19.26 -2.76
CA MET A 93 12.56 19.26 -1.51
C MET A 93 13.98 18.71 -1.68
N CYS A 94 14.15 17.66 -2.49
CA CYS A 94 15.47 17.10 -2.81
C CYS A 94 16.32 18.11 -3.59
N ARG A 95 15.75 18.78 -4.60
CA ARG A 95 16.41 19.86 -5.33
C ARG A 95 16.84 20.99 -4.39
N LEU A 96 15.99 21.37 -3.44
CA LEU A 96 16.28 22.43 -2.48
C LEU A 96 17.54 22.09 -1.65
N ILE A 97 17.63 20.87 -1.12
CA ILE A 97 18.77 20.41 -0.31
C ILE A 97 19.97 19.92 -1.14
N GLY A 98 19.82 19.81 -2.45
CA GLY A 98 20.89 19.50 -3.40
C GLY A 98 21.16 18.01 -3.61
N VAL A 99 20.16 17.14 -3.40
CA VAL A 99 20.26 15.69 -3.60
C VAL A 99 19.41 15.23 -4.80
N LYS A 100 19.77 14.09 -5.39
CA LYS A 100 19.03 13.52 -6.52
C LYS A 100 17.73 12.88 -6.07
N PHE A 101 16.71 13.00 -6.91
CA PHE A 101 15.41 12.36 -6.69
C PHE A 101 14.97 11.59 -7.93
N ILE A 102 14.51 10.35 -7.73
CA ILE A 102 14.02 9.47 -8.78
C ILE A 102 12.63 8.94 -8.40
N ALA A 103 11.63 9.31 -9.19
CA ALA A 103 10.26 8.81 -9.05
C ALA A 103 10.07 7.51 -9.83
N ILE A 104 9.52 6.49 -9.16
CA ILE A 104 9.08 5.25 -9.79
C ILE A 104 7.58 5.33 -10.07
N VAL A 105 7.23 5.42 -11.35
CA VAL A 105 5.87 5.71 -11.81
C VAL A 105 5.30 4.55 -12.65
N PRO A 106 3.97 4.40 -12.74
CA PRO A 106 3.39 3.37 -13.60
C PRO A 106 3.58 3.75 -15.08
N ASN A 107 3.62 2.75 -15.95
CA ASN A 107 3.64 2.93 -17.40
C ASN A 107 2.47 3.81 -17.91
N SER A 108 1.32 3.75 -17.23
CA SER A 108 0.09 4.48 -17.54
C SER A 108 -0.01 5.90 -16.95
N ILE A 109 1.03 6.43 -16.32
CA ILE A 109 1.00 7.79 -15.73
C ILE A 109 0.65 8.86 -16.77
N GLU A 110 -0.19 9.82 -16.41
CA GLU A 110 -0.54 10.96 -17.25
C GLU A 110 0.66 11.90 -17.44
N GLN A 111 0.85 12.37 -18.68
CA GLN A 111 2.02 13.16 -19.07
C GLN A 111 2.19 14.46 -18.26
N VAL A 112 1.10 15.13 -17.88
CA VAL A 112 1.14 16.33 -17.03
C VAL A 112 1.81 16.07 -15.67
N LYS A 113 1.67 14.86 -15.11
CA LYS A 113 2.28 14.50 -13.82
C LYS A 113 3.77 14.18 -13.98
N VAL A 114 4.15 13.58 -15.11
CA VAL A 114 5.56 13.38 -15.51
C VAL A 114 6.27 14.74 -15.60
N GLU A 115 5.68 15.67 -16.35
CA GLU A 115 6.21 17.03 -16.53
C GLU A 115 6.32 17.77 -15.21
N HIS A 116 5.32 17.63 -14.33
CA HIS A 116 5.36 18.28 -13.02
C HIS A 116 6.54 17.79 -12.16
N ILE A 117 6.80 16.48 -12.11
CA ILE A 117 7.96 15.91 -11.40
C ILE A 117 9.28 16.42 -12.00
N GLN A 118 9.39 16.37 -13.34
CA GLN A 118 10.60 16.80 -14.06
C GLN A 118 10.86 18.30 -13.93
N SER A 119 9.82 19.12 -13.84
CA SER A 119 9.95 20.58 -13.63
C SER A 119 10.68 20.94 -12.34
N TYR A 120 10.64 20.05 -11.34
CA TYR A 120 11.39 20.17 -10.09
C TYR A 120 12.72 19.40 -10.09
N GLY A 121 13.14 18.87 -11.24
CA GLY A 121 14.40 18.15 -11.40
C GLY A 121 14.34 16.68 -10.97
N GLY A 122 13.15 16.11 -10.78
CA GLY A 122 12.99 14.69 -10.53
C GLY A 122 13.21 13.86 -11.80
N GLU A 123 14.01 12.80 -11.69
CA GLU A 123 14.14 11.79 -12.74
C GLU A 123 13.03 10.73 -12.59
N ILE A 124 12.76 9.98 -13.67
CA ILE A 124 11.64 9.05 -13.72
C ILE A 124 12.08 7.69 -14.21
N ILE A 125 11.64 6.64 -13.51
CA ILE A 125 11.71 5.25 -13.97
C ILE A 125 10.27 4.73 -14.06
N LYS A 126 9.89 4.26 -15.25
CA LYS A 126 8.58 3.65 -15.49
C LYS A 126 8.61 2.14 -15.18
N THR A 127 7.52 1.62 -14.63
CA THR A 127 7.33 0.19 -14.32
C THR A 127 5.84 -0.15 -14.29
N ASP A 128 5.49 -1.41 -14.10
CA ASP A 128 4.09 -1.80 -13.98
C ASP A 128 3.49 -1.33 -12.63
N LEU A 129 2.20 -1.02 -12.62
CA LEU A 129 1.55 -0.35 -11.47
C LEU A 129 1.75 -1.10 -10.14
N GLY A 130 1.69 -2.43 -10.19
CA GLY A 130 1.86 -3.33 -9.04
C GLY A 130 3.31 -3.42 -8.54
N ASP A 131 4.29 -3.10 -9.37
CA ASP A 131 5.71 -3.33 -9.08
C ASP A 131 6.44 -2.08 -8.56
N ARG A 132 5.77 -0.92 -8.54
CA ARG A 132 6.41 0.37 -8.20
C ARG A 132 7.14 0.38 -6.86
N LEU A 133 6.52 -0.14 -5.80
CA LEU A 133 7.12 -0.20 -4.46
C LEU A 133 8.37 -1.08 -4.45
N ILE A 134 8.30 -2.22 -5.14
CA ILE A 134 9.40 -3.18 -5.26
C ILE A 134 10.55 -2.54 -6.04
N ARG A 135 10.23 -1.96 -7.20
CA ARG A 135 11.19 -1.31 -8.08
C ARG A 135 11.90 -0.15 -7.38
N ALA A 136 11.18 0.68 -6.62
CA ALA A 136 11.77 1.77 -5.84
C ALA A 136 12.77 1.27 -4.79
N ARG A 137 12.40 0.22 -4.07
CA ARG A 137 13.28 -0.41 -3.09
C ARG A 137 14.52 -1.02 -3.75
N LEU A 138 14.36 -1.79 -4.83
CA LEU A 138 15.47 -2.43 -5.51
C LEU A 138 16.45 -1.41 -6.09
N GLU A 139 15.95 -0.34 -6.70
CA GLU A 139 16.79 0.74 -7.21
C GLU A 139 17.51 1.50 -6.09
N ALA A 140 16.85 1.76 -4.96
CA ALA A 140 17.52 2.35 -3.81
C ALA A 140 18.66 1.46 -3.28
N VAL A 141 18.41 0.16 -3.08
CA VAL A 141 19.44 -0.77 -2.60
C VAL A 141 20.60 -0.90 -3.59
N ARG A 142 20.29 -1.09 -4.87
CA ARG A 142 21.29 -1.27 -5.93
C ARG A 142 22.24 -0.07 -6.05
N ASN A 143 21.72 1.14 -5.88
CA ASN A 143 22.48 2.37 -6.07
C ASN A 143 22.91 3.03 -4.74
N ASN A 144 22.83 2.30 -3.61
CA ASN A 144 23.13 2.83 -2.27
C ASN A 144 22.39 4.15 -1.95
N GLY A 145 21.14 4.24 -2.40
CA GLY A 145 20.23 5.36 -2.14
C GLY A 145 19.22 5.06 -1.04
N PHE A 146 18.25 5.95 -0.90
CA PHE A 146 17.22 5.87 0.13
C PHE A 146 15.83 5.79 -0.49
N PHE A 147 15.07 4.73 -0.17
CA PHE A 147 13.67 4.62 -0.55
C PHE A 147 12.79 5.28 0.53
N MET A 148 12.16 6.41 0.19
CA MET A 148 11.37 7.23 1.12
C MET A 148 10.17 6.48 1.70
N ASN A 149 9.43 5.73 0.86
CA ASN A 149 8.34 4.86 1.24
C ASN A 149 7.26 5.55 2.08
N GLN A 150 6.52 6.48 1.46
CA GLN A 150 5.50 7.28 2.14
C GLN A 150 4.41 6.48 2.88
N PHE A 151 4.16 5.22 2.50
CA PHE A 151 3.15 4.35 3.13
C PHE A 151 3.64 3.68 4.42
N ALA A 152 4.96 3.56 4.59
CA ALA A 152 5.56 2.95 5.77
C ALA A 152 6.15 3.97 6.73
N ASN A 153 6.55 5.15 6.23
CA ASN A 153 7.29 6.15 7.00
C ASN A 153 6.50 7.45 7.24
N SER A 154 5.22 7.53 6.87
CA SER A 154 4.43 8.76 7.13
C SER A 154 4.33 9.11 8.61
N ASP A 155 4.30 8.08 9.46
CA ASP A 155 4.15 8.20 10.90
C ASP A 155 5.33 8.95 11.49
N ARG A 156 6.53 8.80 10.89
CA ARG A 156 7.73 9.56 11.21
C ARG A 156 7.61 11.03 10.83
N ALA A 157 7.00 11.34 9.68
CA ALA A 157 6.79 12.72 9.26
C ALA A 157 5.91 13.49 10.26
N GLU A 158 4.98 12.82 10.94
CA GLU A 158 4.10 13.49 11.90
C GLU A 158 4.84 14.10 13.08
N GLU A 159 5.91 13.47 13.57
CA GLU A 159 6.73 14.02 14.66
C GLU A 159 7.33 15.38 14.28
N TYR A 160 7.67 15.54 13.01
CA TYR A 160 8.25 16.77 12.46
C TYR A 160 7.19 17.76 11.97
N HIS A 161 5.91 17.39 11.97
CA HIS A 161 4.85 18.33 11.65
C HIS A 161 4.71 19.43 12.69
N GLU A 162 5.02 19.15 13.96
CA GLU A 162 4.99 20.12 15.04
C GLU A 162 6.38 20.71 15.30
N SER A 163 6.43 22.01 15.61
CA SER A 163 7.64 22.65 16.13
C SER A 163 7.79 22.53 17.65
N GLY A 164 6.77 22.00 18.34
CA GLY A 164 6.73 21.93 19.80
C GLY A 164 6.82 23.33 20.44
N ASN A 165 7.67 23.46 21.46
CA ASN A 165 7.95 24.75 22.12
C ASN A 165 9.03 25.58 21.40
N TYR A 166 9.50 25.13 20.23
CA TYR A 166 10.50 25.87 19.45
C TYR A 166 9.83 27.05 18.73
N PRO A 167 10.50 28.21 18.60
CA PRO A 167 9.89 29.43 18.04
C PRO A 167 9.58 29.38 16.54
N LEU A 168 9.91 28.28 15.85
CA LEU A 168 9.59 28.11 14.43
C LEU A 168 8.13 27.68 14.26
N GLU A 169 7.51 28.06 13.14
CA GLU A 169 6.12 27.70 12.89
C GLU A 169 5.96 26.21 12.54
N SER A 170 5.01 25.56 13.20
CA SER A 170 4.52 24.22 12.88
C SER A 170 4.11 24.09 11.41
N VAL A 171 4.26 22.91 10.84
CA VAL A 171 3.74 22.55 9.51
C VAL A 171 2.47 21.69 9.60
N ASN A 172 2.02 21.33 10.81
CA ASN A 172 0.74 20.64 11.06
C ASN A 172 -0.45 21.51 10.62
N ILE A 173 -1.36 20.93 9.83
CA ILE A 173 -2.52 21.62 9.28
C ILE A 173 -3.50 22.05 10.36
N MET A 174 -3.76 21.19 11.35
CA MET A 174 -4.73 21.50 12.40
C MET A 174 -4.27 22.72 13.20
N HIS A 175 -2.99 22.77 13.57
CA HIS A 175 -2.41 23.95 14.22
C HIS A 175 -2.60 25.21 13.36
N GLU A 176 -2.26 25.13 12.06
CA GLU A 176 -2.36 26.27 11.17
C GLU A 176 -3.81 26.77 11.01
N VAL A 177 -4.77 25.85 10.92
CA VAL A 177 -6.21 26.17 10.88
C VAL A 177 -6.64 26.89 12.16
N LEU A 178 -6.30 26.38 13.34
CA LEU A 178 -6.62 27.03 14.61
C LEU A 178 -5.98 28.41 14.72
N ALA A 179 -4.72 28.54 14.32
CA ALA A 179 -4.00 29.81 14.35
C ALA A 179 -4.63 30.86 13.43
N GLN A 180 -5.14 30.46 12.27
CA GLN A 180 -5.85 31.37 11.36
C GLN A 180 -7.28 31.68 11.84
N MET A 181 -8.00 30.71 12.39
CA MET A 181 -9.33 30.94 12.95
C MET A 181 -9.29 31.96 14.10
N ARG A 182 -8.29 31.87 14.99
CA ARG A 182 -8.06 32.83 16.08
C ARG A 182 -7.72 34.25 15.61
N GLN A 183 -7.28 34.42 14.35
CA GLN A 183 -6.99 35.73 13.78
C GLN A 183 -8.23 36.43 13.23
N ASP A 184 -9.32 35.69 12.99
CA ASP A 184 -10.60 36.28 12.59
C ASP A 184 -11.33 36.81 13.83
N LEU A 185 -11.34 38.13 14.00
CA LEU A 185 -11.99 38.78 15.15
C LEU A 185 -13.51 38.57 15.22
N ASN A 186 -14.13 38.17 14.11
CA ASN A 186 -15.56 37.85 14.05
C ASN A 186 -15.85 36.37 14.34
N GLN A 187 -14.80 35.55 14.48
CA GLN A 187 -14.92 34.14 14.78
C GLN A 187 -14.99 33.93 16.29
N THR A 188 -16.14 33.49 16.79
CA THR A 188 -16.34 33.18 18.22
C THR A 188 -15.96 31.73 18.56
N ILE A 189 -15.82 30.87 17.56
CA ILE A 189 -15.52 29.45 17.74
C ILE A 189 -14.02 29.22 17.55
N GLU A 190 -13.38 28.72 18.59
CA GLU A 190 -11.92 28.58 18.62
C GLU A 190 -11.38 27.40 17.78
N GLU A 191 -12.21 26.39 17.55
CA GLU A 191 -11.84 25.14 16.87
C GLU A 191 -12.99 24.59 16.02
N PRO A 192 -12.72 23.95 14.88
CA PRO A 192 -13.78 23.34 14.09
C PRO A 192 -14.44 22.20 14.87
N HIS A 193 -15.75 22.04 14.69
CA HIS A 193 -16.50 20.96 15.32
C HIS A 193 -16.19 19.62 14.65
N TYR A 194 -16.07 19.65 13.31
CA TYR A 194 -15.66 18.50 12.52
C TYR A 194 -14.45 18.86 11.66
N PHE A 195 -13.49 17.96 11.58
CA PHE A 195 -12.44 17.98 10.58
C PHE A 195 -12.58 16.78 9.64
N VAL A 196 -12.99 17.04 8.41
CA VAL A 196 -13.25 16.00 7.40
C VAL A 196 -12.06 15.85 6.47
N HIS A 197 -11.56 14.62 6.31
CA HIS A 197 -10.52 14.32 5.35
C HIS A 197 -10.60 12.89 4.81
N SER A 198 -10.43 12.71 3.51
CA SER A 198 -10.24 11.43 2.82
C SER A 198 -8.81 10.92 2.91
N ALA A 199 -8.62 9.62 3.12
CA ALA A 199 -7.27 9.05 3.25
C ALA A 199 -6.73 8.52 1.92
N GLY A 200 -5.49 8.88 1.59
CA GLY A 200 -4.66 8.21 0.57
C GLY A 200 -3.61 7.35 1.25
N THR A 201 -2.47 7.92 1.63
CA THR A 201 -1.56 7.29 2.61
C THR A 201 -2.22 7.24 3.99
N GLY A 202 -3.00 8.24 4.36
CA GLY A 202 -3.58 8.35 5.71
C GLY A 202 -2.76 9.22 6.67
N GLY A 203 -1.52 9.59 6.30
CA GLY A 203 -0.66 10.42 7.16
C GLY A 203 -1.25 11.81 7.48
N THR A 204 -2.01 12.43 6.58
CA THR A 204 -2.61 13.74 6.88
C THR A 204 -3.71 13.66 7.94
N ILE A 205 -4.68 12.75 7.77
CA ILE A 205 -5.79 12.60 8.74
C ILE A 205 -5.26 12.08 10.09
N SER A 206 -4.29 11.18 10.08
CA SER A 206 -3.60 10.71 11.28
C SER A 206 -2.89 11.86 12.02
N SER A 207 -2.17 12.71 11.29
CA SER A 207 -1.47 13.87 11.87
C SER A 207 -2.42 14.90 12.47
N ILE A 208 -3.57 15.13 11.85
CA ILE A 208 -4.63 15.99 12.38
C ILE A 208 -5.23 15.36 13.62
N GLY A 209 -5.58 14.07 13.55
CA GLY A 209 -6.18 13.37 14.67
C GLY A 209 -5.25 13.27 15.88
N ARG A 210 -3.96 12.99 15.69
CA ARG A 210 -2.98 13.05 16.77
C ARG A 210 -2.91 14.43 17.40
N TYR A 211 -2.91 15.50 16.60
CA TYR A 211 -2.92 16.87 17.12
C TYR A 211 -4.17 17.14 17.97
N VAL A 212 -5.35 16.81 17.43
CA VAL A 212 -6.64 16.91 18.14
C VAL A 212 -6.60 16.20 19.48
N LYS A 213 -6.21 14.91 19.50
CA LYS A 213 -6.16 14.11 20.73
C LYS A 213 -5.09 14.60 21.71
N LYS A 214 -3.91 14.95 21.22
CA LYS A 214 -2.78 15.41 22.06
C LYS A 214 -3.09 16.70 22.81
N TYR A 215 -3.79 17.63 22.17
CA TYR A 215 -4.13 18.94 22.77
C TYR A 215 -5.55 19.01 23.34
N GLY A 216 -6.29 17.90 23.37
CA GLY A 216 -7.61 17.82 23.98
C GLY A 216 -8.70 18.65 23.30
N LEU A 217 -8.60 18.82 21.97
CA LEU A 217 -9.59 19.57 21.18
C LEU A 217 -10.90 18.79 21.08
N ARG A 218 -12.04 19.49 21.05
CA ARG A 218 -13.37 18.86 20.92
C ARG A 218 -13.72 18.48 19.48
N THR A 219 -12.86 18.83 18.52
CA THR A 219 -13.02 18.50 17.10
C THR A 219 -13.16 16.99 16.90
N GLU A 220 -14.24 16.57 16.23
CA GLU A 220 -14.36 15.19 15.72
C GLU A 220 -13.60 15.04 14.39
N VAL A 221 -12.73 14.03 14.31
CA VAL A 221 -11.95 13.73 13.11
C VAL A 221 -12.70 12.71 12.27
N VAL A 222 -13.12 13.10 11.06
CA VAL A 222 -14.01 12.32 10.22
C VAL A 222 -13.31 11.88 8.93
N LEU A 223 -13.21 10.56 8.73
CA LEU A 223 -12.72 9.95 7.51
C LEU A 223 -13.80 9.94 6.42
N ALA A 224 -13.57 10.62 5.30
CA ALA A 224 -14.38 10.50 4.10
C ALA A 224 -13.77 9.43 3.17
N ASP A 225 -14.30 8.20 3.21
CA ASP A 225 -13.74 7.07 2.48
C ASP A 225 -14.48 6.81 1.16
N THR A 226 -13.74 6.48 0.10
CA THR A 226 -14.29 6.27 -1.24
C THR A 226 -14.94 4.89 -1.37
N GLN A 227 -15.86 4.73 -2.32
CA GLN A 227 -16.78 3.60 -2.41
C GLN A 227 -16.08 2.24 -2.24
N PHE A 228 -15.02 2.00 -3.00
CA PHE A 228 -14.33 0.71 -3.08
C PHE A 228 -13.03 0.63 -2.28
N SER A 229 -12.75 1.64 -1.45
CA SER A 229 -11.61 1.62 -0.51
C SER A 229 -11.84 0.66 0.67
N VAL A 230 -10.76 0.18 1.28
CA VAL A 230 -10.83 -0.67 2.48
C VAL A 230 -10.83 0.14 3.79
N TYR A 231 -10.56 1.44 3.73
CA TYR A 231 -10.25 2.22 4.93
C TYR A 231 -11.40 2.38 5.90
N TYR A 232 -12.64 2.47 5.44
CA TYR A 232 -13.73 2.46 6.38
C TYR A 232 -13.74 1.18 7.22
N ASP A 233 -13.68 0.02 6.57
CA ASP A 233 -13.79 -1.27 7.26
C ASP A 233 -12.58 -1.48 8.17
N TYR A 234 -11.42 -0.96 7.78
CA TYR A 234 -10.24 -0.89 8.64
C TYR A 234 -10.47 -0.02 9.89
N VAL A 235 -11.04 1.18 9.74
CA VAL A 235 -11.24 2.11 10.86
C VAL A 235 -12.37 1.67 11.78
N MET A 236 -13.53 1.31 11.22
CA MET A 236 -14.75 1.07 12.00
C MET A 236 -14.95 -0.38 12.39
N ASN A 237 -14.46 -1.33 11.59
CA ASN A 237 -14.75 -2.76 11.75
C ASN A 237 -13.50 -3.59 12.06
N GLU A 238 -12.32 -2.96 12.17
CA GLU A 238 -11.02 -3.62 12.36
C GLU A 238 -10.73 -4.73 11.33
N ARG A 239 -11.26 -4.59 10.12
CA ARG A 239 -11.03 -5.52 9.00
C ARG A 239 -9.78 -5.13 8.21
N PHE A 240 -9.29 -6.05 7.37
CA PHE A 240 -8.08 -5.83 6.57
C PHE A 240 -6.79 -5.57 7.36
N MET A 241 -6.80 -5.88 8.67
CA MET A 241 -5.59 -5.86 9.52
C MET A 241 -4.59 -6.95 9.09
N ASN A 242 -5.12 -8.15 8.80
CA ASN A 242 -4.38 -9.34 8.42
C ASN A 242 -4.92 -9.99 7.13
N GLU A 243 -5.71 -9.27 6.32
CA GLU A 243 -6.29 -9.82 5.08
C GLU A 243 -6.19 -8.80 3.95
N SER A 244 -6.04 -9.28 2.71
CA SER A 244 -5.93 -8.41 1.55
C SER A 244 -7.28 -7.96 1.03
N GLY A 245 -7.49 -6.64 0.93
CA GLY A 245 -8.71 -6.08 0.35
C GLY A 245 -8.72 -5.92 -1.17
N ARG A 246 -7.75 -6.50 -1.89
CA ARG A 246 -7.57 -6.30 -3.35
C ARG A 246 -8.86 -6.56 -4.15
N ASN A 247 -9.63 -7.56 -3.75
CA ASN A 247 -10.85 -7.98 -4.45
C ASN A 247 -12.02 -6.99 -4.29
N VAL A 248 -11.92 -6.03 -3.36
CA VAL A 248 -12.94 -5.00 -3.13
C VAL A 248 -12.70 -3.79 -4.03
N TRP A 249 -11.46 -3.55 -4.45
CA TRP A 249 -11.08 -2.36 -5.20
C TRP A 249 -11.54 -2.43 -6.66
N ILE A 250 -12.29 -1.41 -7.09
CA ILE A 250 -12.73 -1.25 -8.48
C ILE A 250 -11.98 -0.07 -9.11
N ILE A 251 -11.57 -0.24 -10.37
CA ILE A 251 -10.89 0.79 -11.16
C ILE A 251 -11.87 1.31 -12.22
N PRO A 252 -11.96 2.64 -12.42
CA PRO A 252 -11.16 3.68 -11.77
C PRO A 252 -11.79 4.14 -10.45
N GLY A 253 -11.03 4.03 -9.36
CA GLY A 253 -11.37 4.71 -8.12
C GLY A 253 -11.06 6.21 -8.17
N MET A 254 -11.16 6.90 -7.04
CA MET A 254 -10.79 8.31 -6.93
C MET A 254 -9.28 8.51 -6.82
N ALA A 255 -8.69 9.36 -7.66
CA ALA A 255 -7.25 9.57 -7.68
C ALA A 255 -6.72 10.14 -6.36
N GLY A 256 -5.62 9.57 -5.84
CA GLY A 256 -4.90 10.09 -4.67
C GLY A 256 -5.52 9.75 -3.30
N ILE A 257 -6.69 9.11 -3.28
CA ILE A 257 -7.42 8.72 -2.07
C ILE A 257 -8.05 7.33 -2.25
N GLY A 258 -8.46 6.73 -1.14
CA GLY A 258 -8.89 5.34 -1.11
C GLY A 258 -7.70 4.40 -1.28
N PHE A 259 -7.89 3.17 -0.81
CA PHE A 259 -6.84 2.17 -0.89
C PHE A 259 -7.41 0.79 -1.08
N GLY A 260 -6.85 0.05 -2.04
CA GLY A 260 -7.35 -1.26 -2.42
C GLY A 260 -6.63 -2.43 -1.74
N VAL A 261 -5.47 -2.22 -1.11
CA VAL A 261 -4.64 -3.34 -0.63
C VAL A 261 -4.06 -3.04 0.76
N MET A 262 -4.77 -3.35 1.83
CA MET A 262 -4.19 -3.47 3.18
C MET A 262 -3.85 -4.93 3.50
N GLY A 263 -2.93 -5.17 4.45
CA GLY A 263 -2.58 -6.50 4.95
C GLY A 263 -1.65 -7.32 4.03
N PRO A 264 -0.94 -8.34 4.59
CA PRO A 264 -0.14 -9.27 3.81
C PRO A 264 -1.02 -10.17 2.92
N TYR A 265 -0.53 -10.54 1.73
CA TYR A 265 -1.19 -11.54 0.90
C TYR A 265 -0.92 -12.93 1.48
N TYR A 266 -1.95 -13.58 2.06
CA TYR A 266 -1.77 -14.87 2.70
C TYR A 266 -1.57 -16.02 1.70
N LEU A 267 -0.43 -16.67 1.92
CA LEU A 267 0.24 -17.84 1.37
C LEU A 267 -0.58 -19.16 1.18
N PHE A 268 -1.89 -19.14 0.92
CA PHE A 268 -2.66 -20.40 0.88
C PHE A 268 -2.30 -21.30 -0.33
N LEU A 269 -1.95 -20.70 -1.49
CA LEU A 269 -1.52 -21.48 -2.66
C LEU A 269 -0.11 -22.09 -2.51
N LEU A 270 0.81 -21.37 -1.87
CA LEU A 270 2.19 -21.82 -1.70
C LEU A 270 2.32 -22.90 -0.62
N PHE A 271 1.49 -22.86 0.43
CA PHE A 271 1.43 -23.93 1.44
C PHE A 271 0.84 -25.24 0.86
N SER A 272 -0.18 -25.10 -0.01
CA SER A 272 -0.74 -26.23 -0.76
C SER A 272 0.30 -26.85 -1.71
N LEU A 273 1.05 -26.00 -2.45
CA LEU A 273 2.15 -26.45 -3.32
C LEU A 273 3.27 -27.13 -2.51
N PHE A 274 3.61 -26.59 -1.33
CA PHE A 274 4.60 -27.15 -0.41
C PHE A 274 4.21 -28.56 0.06
N ILE A 275 2.95 -28.76 0.45
CA ILE A 275 2.43 -30.08 0.85
C ILE A 275 2.45 -31.06 -0.33
N ILE A 276 2.03 -30.63 -1.52
CA ILE A 276 2.03 -31.47 -2.73
C ILE A 276 3.46 -31.88 -3.12
N ILE A 277 4.41 -30.95 -3.09
CA ILE A 277 5.82 -31.23 -3.43
C ILE A 277 6.46 -32.16 -2.40
N ILE A 278 6.19 -31.97 -1.10
CA ILE A 278 6.65 -32.90 -0.04
C ILE A 278 6.09 -34.31 -0.27
N ILE A 279 4.79 -34.43 -0.56
CA ILE A 279 4.15 -35.73 -0.83
C ILE A 279 4.77 -36.42 -2.04
N VAL A 280 5.04 -35.67 -3.12
CA VAL A 280 5.69 -36.21 -4.34
C VAL A 280 7.12 -36.66 -4.06
N VAL A 281 7.92 -35.87 -3.35
CA VAL A 281 9.32 -36.22 -3.02
C VAL A 281 9.39 -37.44 -2.09
N ILE A 282 8.50 -37.54 -1.09
CA ILE A 282 8.43 -38.70 -0.19
C ILE A 282 8.03 -39.97 -0.97
N ASN A 283 7.04 -39.90 -1.86
CA ASN A 283 6.59 -41.06 -2.64
C ASN A 283 7.66 -41.59 -3.60
N ILE A 284 8.43 -40.71 -4.24
CA ILE A 284 9.53 -41.12 -5.13
C ILE A 284 10.62 -41.86 -4.32
N ASN A 285 10.95 -41.39 -3.13
CA ASN A 285 11.96 -42.03 -2.27
C ASN A 285 11.54 -43.43 -1.79
N ILE A 286 10.27 -43.63 -1.43
CA ILE A 286 9.77 -44.95 -0.99
C ILE A 286 9.85 -45.98 -2.13
N ASN A 287 9.44 -45.60 -3.34
CA ASN A 287 9.49 -46.50 -4.49
C ASN A 287 10.91 -46.90 -4.87
N ILE A 288 11.88 -45.97 -4.81
CA ILE A 288 13.29 -46.26 -5.08
C ILE A 288 13.86 -47.22 -4.03
N ILE A 289 13.59 -47.00 -2.74
CA ILE A 289 14.04 -47.88 -1.65
C ILE A 289 13.47 -49.31 -1.83
N ILE A 290 12.19 -49.44 -2.19
CA ILE A 290 11.56 -50.75 -2.44
C ILE A 290 12.24 -51.48 -3.61
N ILE A 291 12.52 -50.78 -4.71
CA ILE A 291 13.22 -51.37 -5.87
C ILE A 291 14.62 -51.86 -5.48
N ILE A 292 15.36 -51.09 -4.67
CA ILE A 292 16.70 -51.48 -4.20
C ILE A 292 16.63 -52.73 -3.30
N ILE A 293 15.67 -52.80 -2.39
CA ILE A 293 15.47 -53.97 -1.53
C ILE A 293 15.18 -55.22 -2.36
N ILE A 294 14.34 -55.10 -3.40
CA ILE A 294 14.02 -56.21 -4.31
C ILE A 294 15.28 -56.69 -5.05
N ILE A 295 16.12 -55.76 -5.54
CA ILE A 295 17.37 -56.11 -6.23
C ILE A 295 18.33 -56.83 -5.28
N ILE A 296 18.50 -56.34 -4.06
CA ILE A 296 19.37 -56.97 -3.05
C ILE A 296 18.89 -58.38 -2.70
N ILE A 297 17.59 -58.55 -2.45
CA ILE A 297 16.99 -59.86 -2.15
C ILE A 297 17.21 -60.83 -3.32
N THR A 298 17.02 -60.37 -4.55
CA THR A 298 17.21 -61.19 -5.77
C THR A 298 18.67 -61.65 -5.89
N ILE A 299 19.63 -60.76 -5.63
CA ILE A 299 21.07 -61.10 -5.65
C ILE A 299 21.40 -62.12 -4.56
N ILE A 300 20.89 -61.95 -3.35
CA ILE A 300 21.09 -62.90 -2.23
C ILE A 300 20.55 -64.30 -2.61
N ILE A 301 19.36 -64.37 -3.22
CA ILE A 301 18.77 -65.63 -3.69
C ILE A 301 19.66 -66.30 -4.74
N ILE A 302 20.21 -65.54 -5.70
CA ILE A 302 21.12 -66.07 -6.72
C ILE A 302 22.40 -66.63 -6.08
N ILE A 303 22.97 -65.93 -5.10
CA ILE A 303 24.17 -66.38 -4.37
C ILE A 303 23.89 -67.69 -3.62
N ILE A 304 22.76 -67.77 -2.91
CA ILE A 304 22.35 -68.99 -2.18
C ILE A 304 22.17 -70.16 -3.14
N TYR A 305 21.54 -69.94 -4.29
CA TYR A 305 21.36 -70.97 -5.32
C TYR A 305 22.70 -71.50 -5.85
N PHE A 306 23.68 -70.61 -6.07
CA PHE A 306 25.03 -70.98 -6.49
C PHE A 306 25.76 -71.82 -5.42
N ILE A 307 25.62 -71.46 -4.14
CA ILE A 307 26.20 -72.22 -3.01
C ILE A 307 25.62 -73.64 -2.94
N ILE A 308 24.32 -73.81 -3.21
CA ILE A 308 23.67 -75.12 -3.23
C ILE A 308 24.18 -76.00 -4.37
N ILE A 309 24.40 -75.43 -5.56
CA ILE A 309 24.99 -76.14 -6.71
C ILE A 309 26.42 -76.61 -6.39
N ILE A 310 27.20 -75.77 -5.71
CA ILE A 310 28.58 -76.09 -5.27
C ILE A 310 28.58 -77.30 -4.31
N TYR A 311 27.61 -77.41 -3.41
CA TYR A 311 27.51 -78.53 -2.47
C TYR A 311 27.24 -79.88 -3.16
N PHE A 312 26.49 -79.87 -4.27
CA PHE A 312 26.08 -81.09 -4.98
C PHE A 312 27.22 -81.76 -5.77
N ILE A 313 28.28 -81.01 -6.10
CA ILE A 313 29.40 -81.48 -6.93
C ILE A 313 30.46 -82.25 -6.12
N ILE A 314 30.37 -82.23 -4.78
CA ILE A 314 31.34 -82.84 -3.84
C ILE A 314 31.36 -84.38 -3.86
N ILE A 315 30.36 -85.05 -4.47
CA ILE A 315 30.15 -86.50 -4.33
C ILE A 315 30.98 -87.38 -5.29
N ILE A 316 31.57 -86.82 -6.36
CA ILE A 316 32.34 -87.60 -7.33
C ILE A 316 33.82 -87.25 -7.09
N ILE A 317 34.67 -88.21 -6.73
CA ILE A 317 36.09 -88.05 -6.32
C ILE A 317 36.92 -89.15 -7.01
N ILE A 318 37.79 -88.81 -8.00
CA ILE A 318 39.12 -89.41 -8.33
C ILE A 318 39.68 -88.95 -9.71
N ILE A 319 38.90 -88.53 -10.71
CA ILE A 319 39.42 -87.80 -11.93
C ILE A 319 39.75 -86.32 -11.61
N ILE A 320 39.74 -85.99 -10.34
CA ILE A 320 39.17 -84.75 -9.85
C ILE A 320 40.22 -83.79 -9.33
N ILE A 321 41.48 -84.18 -9.18
CA ILE A 321 42.51 -83.30 -8.61
C ILE A 321 42.98 -82.20 -9.58
N ILE A 322 43.13 -82.49 -10.88
CA ILE A 322 43.47 -81.46 -11.89
C ILE A 322 42.25 -80.59 -12.23
N ILE A 323 41.09 -81.23 -12.34
CA ILE A 323 39.81 -80.55 -12.50
C ILE A 323 39.50 -79.69 -11.24
N ILE A 324 39.90 -80.11 -10.04
CA ILE A 324 39.77 -79.35 -8.77
C ILE A 324 40.57 -78.06 -8.84
N ILE A 325 41.83 -78.08 -9.30
CA ILE A 325 42.63 -76.85 -9.33
C ILE A 325 42.02 -75.85 -10.31
N ILE A 326 41.59 -76.32 -11.50
CA ILE A 326 40.93 -75.48 -12.49
C ILE A 326 39.57 -74.96 -11.97
N ILE A 327 38.77 -75.81 -11.32
CA ILE A 327 37.49 -75.43 -10.71
C ILE A 327 37.68 -74.45 -9.55
N ILE A 328 38.68 -74.65 -8.68
CA ILE A 328 39.00 -73.73 -7.58
C ILE A 328 39.40 -72.36 -8.15
N ILE A 329 40.23 -72.33 -9.20
CA ILE A 329 40.61 -71.08 -9.86
C ILE A 329 39.38 -70.40 -10.48
N ILE A 330 38.50 -71.14 -11.17
CA ILE A 330 37.25 -70.62 -11.73
C ILE A 330 36.32 -70.09 -10.63
N ILE A 331 36.19 -70.79 -9.50
CA ILE A 331 35.38 -70.37 -8.35
C ILE A 331 35.95 -69.08 -7.74
N ILE A 332 37.26 -68.99 -7.56
CA ILE A 332 37.92 -67.78 -7.05
C ILE A 332 37.68 -66.61 -7.99
N ILE A 333 37.79 -66.82 -9.31
CA ILE A 333 37.49 -65.79 -10.32
C ILE A 333 36.02 -65.36 -10.26
N ILE A 334 35.09 -66.30 -10.15
CA ILE A 334 33.64 -65.99 -10.02
C ILE A 334 33.37 -65.20 -8.73
N ILE A 335 33.95 -65.59 -7.59
CA ILE A 335 33.81 -64.88 -6.32
C ILE A 335 34.36 -63.45 -6.44
N ILE A 336 35.53 -63.28 -7.05
CA ILE A 336 36.12 -61.96 -7.28
C ILE A 336 35.22 -61.10 -8.18
N ILE A 337 34.68 -61.67 -9.26
CA ILE A 337 33.73 -60.97 -10.15
C ILE A 337 32.48 -60.56 -9.39
N ILE A 338 31.90 -61.43 -8.55
CA ILE A 338 30.72 -61.12 -7.73
C ILE A 338 31.03 -60.00 -6.74
N ILE A 339 32.17 -60.04 -6.06
CA ILE A 339 32.60 -58.99 -5.11
C ILE A 339 32.76 -57.65 -5.85
N ILE A 340 33.38 -57.65 -7.03
CA ILE A 340 33.53 -56.45 -7.87
C ILE A 340 32.16 -55.91 -8.28
N LEU A 341 31.24 -56.78 -8.73
CA LEU A 341 29.88 -56.38 -9.10
C LEU A 341 29.11 -55.78 -7.91
N LEU A 342 29.28 -56.36 -6.72
CA LEU A 342 28.64 -55.89 -5.49
C LEU A 342 29.18 -54.51 -5.07
N LEU A 343 30.50 -54.31 -5.17
CA LEU A 343 31.15 -53.03 -4.90
C LEU A 343 30.72 -51.94 -5.90
N LEU A 344 30.62 -52.28 -7.19
CA LEU A 344 30.08 -51.40 -8.23
C LEU A 344 28.62 -51.00 -7.97
N LEU A 345 27.79 -51.96 -7.55
CA LEU A 345 26.40 -51.70 -7.19
C LEU A 345 26.29 -50.80 -5.96
N LEU A 346 27.12 -51.03 -4.94
CA LEU A 346 27.17 -50.20 -3.72
C LEU A 346 27.61 -48.77 -4.05
N LEU A 347 28.59 -48.61 -4.94
CA LEU A 347 29.05 -47.31 -5.42
C LEU A 347 27.95 -46.57 -6.19
N LEU A 348 27.26 -47.28 -7.09
CA LEU A 348 26.13 -46.70 -7.85
C LEU A 348 25.02 -46.22 -6.90
N LEU A 349 24.69 -47.04 -5.90
CA LEU A 349 23.70 -46.69 -4.87
C LEU A 349 24.11 -45.44 -4.09
N LEU A 350 25.37 -45.35 -3.67
CA LEU A 350 25.89 -44.18 -2.96
C LEU A 350 25.80 -42.92 -3.82
N ILE A 351 26.15 -43.01 -5.10
CA ILE A 351 26.04 -41.90 -6.06
C ILE A 351 24.58 -41.47 -6.22
N THR A 352 23.65 -42.42 -6.36
CA THR A 352 22.21 -42.11 -6.46
C THR A 352 21.71 -41.39 -5.21
N ILE A 353 22.08 -41.85 -4.01
CA ILE A 353 21.70 -41.21 -2.74
C ILE A 353 22.25 -39.77 -2.68
N ILE A 354 23.51 -39.56 -3.06
CA ILE A 354 24.14 -38.23 -3.07
C ILE A 354 23.41 -37.29 -4.03
N ILE A 355 23.07 -37.74 -5.25
CA ILE A 355 22.34 -36.94 -6.23
C ILE A 355 20.96 -36.54 -5.67
N ILE A 356 20.26 -37.47 -5.04
CA ILE A 356 18.94 -37.19 -4.41
C ILE A 356 19.08 -36.12 -3.32
N ILE A 357 20.08 -36.24 -2.44
CA ILE A 357 20.34 -35.25 -1.39
C ILE A 357 20.60 -33.86 -2.00
N ILE A 358 21.43 -33.78 -3.04
CA ILE A 358 21.73 -32.52 -3.73
C ILE A 358 20.45 -31.89 -4.30
N ILE A 359 19.61 -32.67 -4.99
CA ILE A 359 18.35 -32.17 -5.56
C ILE A 359 17.43 -31.63 -4.48
N VAL A 360 17.30 -32.34 -3.35
CA VAL A 360 16.48 -31.90 -2.21
C VAL A 360 17.02 -30.59 -1.64
N VAL A 361 18.33 -30.50 -1.38
CA VAL A 361 18.95 -29.31 -0.81
C VAL A 361 18.81 -28.10 -1.73
N VAL A 362 19.07 -28.24 -3.03
CA VAL A 362 18.93 -27.15 -4.01
C VAL A 362 17.47 -26.69 -4.08
N THR A 363 16.52 -27.63 -4.10
CA THR A 363 15.08 -27.32 -4.12
C THR A 363 14.68 -26.54 -2.87
N VAL A 364 15.12 -26.96 -1.69
CA VAL A 364 14.86 -26.25 -0.42
C VAL A 364 15.47 -24.85 -0.46
N ILE A 365 16.71 -24.68 -0.93
CA ILE A 365 17.36 -23.37 -1.04
C ILE A 365 16.57 -22.44 -1.97
N ILE A 366 16.17 -22.92 -3.16
CA ILE A 366 15.37 -22.13 -4.10
C ILE A 366 14.04 -21.72 -3.47
N ILE A 367 13.36 -22.64 -2.77
CA ILE A 367 12.10 -22.34 -2.08
C ILE A 367 12.30 -21.30 -0.98
N VAL A 368 13.35 -21.44 -0.16
CA VAL A 368 13.69 -20.45 0.88
C VAL A 368 13.95 -19.08 0.27
N ILE A 369 14.67 -19.00 -0.86
CA ILE A 369 14.88 -17.74 -1.59
C ILE A 369 13.55 -17.16 -2.09
N ILE A 370 12.65 -17.98 -2.64
CA ILE A 370 11.32 -17.54 -3.11
C ILE A 370 10.47 -17.03 -1.93
N ILE A 371 10.45 -17.76 -0.81
CA ILE A 371 9.70 -17.38 0.40
C ILE A 371 10.26 -16.08 0.98
N ILE A 372 11.58 -15.96 1.13
CA ILE A 372 12.22 -14.75 1.65
C ILE A 372 11.86 -13.56 0.75
N ASN A 373 12.00 -13.70 -0.57
CA ASN A 373 11.62 -12.65 -1.52
C ASN A 373 10.12 -12.29 -1.40
N HIS A 374 9.23 -13.27 -1.29
CA HIS A 374 7.77 -13.04 -1.15
C HIS A 374 7.30 -12.49 0.20
N CYS A 375 7.90 -12.91 1.31
CA CYS A 375 7.64 -12.33 2.63
C CYS A 375 8.13 -10.88 2.67
N TYR A 376 9.25 -10.57 2.02
CA TYR A 376 9.73 -9.20 1.84
C TYR A 376 8.74 -8.35 1.01
N TYR A 377 8.07 -8.95 0.01
CA TYR A 377 7.00 -8.29 -0.76
C TYR A 377 5.75 -8.01 0.08
N CYS A 378 5.36 -8.89 1.01
CA CYS A 378 4.18 -8.70 1.84
C CYS A 378 4.35 -7.63 2.93
N TYR A 379 5.55 -7.50 3.50
CA TYR A 379 5.83 -6.49 4.53
C TYR A 379 5.88 -5.06 3.97
N ALA A 380 5.99 -4.91 2.65
CA ALA A 380 6.06 -3.62 1.97
C ALA A 380 4.69 -2.95 1.74
N ILE A 381 3.56 -3.64 1.97
CA ILE A 381 2.21 -3.19 1.56
C ILE A 381 1.28 -2.94 2.76
N THR A 382 1.74 -3.13 4.00
CA THR A 382 0.96 -2.69 5.16
C THR A 382 1.09 -1.18 5.30
N ASN A 383 0.02 -0.45 4.96
CA ASN A 383 -0.09 0.96 5.25
C ASN A 383 -0.15 1.15 6.78
N LYS A 384 0.91 1.71 7.36
CA LYS A 384 1.00 2.05 8.80
C LYS A 384 0.61 3.50 9.09
N SER A 385 0.35 4.25 8.02
CA SER A 385 0.15 5.68 8.00
C SER A 385 -1.25 6.09 8.46
N LEU A 386 -2.26 5.24 8.24
CA LEU A 386 -3.62 5.49 8.70
C LEU A 386 -3.83 4.94 10.11
N LEU A 387 -4.03 5.82 11.09
CA LEU A 387 -4.22 5.45 12.50
C LEU A 387 -5.69 5.50 12.85
N ARG A 388 -6.32 4.33 12.97
CA ARG A 388 -7.75 4.25 13.31
C ARG A 388 -8.10 4.90 14.66
N THR A 389 -7.19 4.85 15.62
CA THR A 389 -7.44 5.30 17.01
C THR A 389 -7.58 6.82 17.15
N VAL A 390 -7.24 7.59 16.12
CA VAL A 390 -7.38 9.05 16.11
C VAL A 390 -8.49 9.53 15.17
N ILE A 391 -9.27 8.61 14.61
CA ILE A 391 -10.41 8.89 13.75
C ILE A 391 -11.67 8.56 14.54
N ASP A 392 -12.55 9.54 14.70
CA ASP A 392 -13.77 9.41 15.51
C ASP A 392 -14.92 8.80 14.72
N ARG A 393 -14.98 9.11 13.42
CA ARG A 393 -16.08 8.69 12.53
C ARG A 393 -15.56 8.45 11.13
N ALA A 394 -16.24 7.58 10.37
CA ALA A 394 -15.95 7.39 8.96
C ALA A 394 -17.25 7.31 8.13
N ILE A 395 -17.25 7.94 6.94
CA ILE A 395 -18.41 8.03 6.04
C ILE A 395 -17.97 7.50 4.67
N LYS A 396 -18.78 6.65 4.04
CA LYS A 396 -18.51 6.13 2.69
C LYS A 396 -19.18 7.05 1.70
N ILE A 397 -18.43 7.42 0.67
CA ILE A 397 -18.89 8.33 -0.37
C ILE A 397 -18.82 7.60 -1.70
N PRO A 398 -19.91 7.58 -2.50
CA PRO A 398 -19.85 7.08 -3.86
C PRO A 398 -18.81 7.83 -4.70
N ASP A 399 -18.07 7.11 -5.53
CA ASP A 399 -17.01 7.71 -6.36
C ASP A 399 -17.63 8.65 -7.41
N ILE A 400 -18.78 8.27 -7.97
CA ILE A 400 -19.55 9.12 -8.90
C ILE A 400 -20.08 10.39 -8.22
N ALA A 401 -20.53 10.30 -6.96
CA ALA A 401 -20.98 11.44 -6.18
C ALA A 401 -19.81 12.38 -5.82
N SER A 402 -18.65 11.82 -5.48
CA SER A 402 -17.41 12.59 -5.28
C SER A 402 -17.02 13.37 -6.53
N THR A 403 -17.16 12.75 -7.70
CA THR A 403 -16.89 13.37 -9.01
C THR A 403 -17.91 14.47 -9.32
N ALA A 404 -19.20 14.25 -9.08
CA ALA A 404 -20.24 15.26 -9.21
C ALA A 404 -20.01 16.46 -8.29
N ALA A 405 -19.62 16.21 -7.03
CA ALA A 405 -19.30 17.23 -6.05
C ALA A 405 -18.14 18.15 -6.48
N MET A 406 -17.14 17.63 -7.19
CA MET A 406 -16.07 18.46 -7.78
C MET A 406 -16.66 19.52 -8.73
N THR A 407 -17.61 19.14 -9.58
CA THR A 407 -18.26 20.06 -10.53
C THR A 407 -19.11 21.10 -9.80
N VAL A 408 -19.87 20.70 -8.78
CA VAL A 408 -20.66 21.64 -7.98
C VAL A 408 -19.76 22.63 -7.25
N LEU A 409 -18.70 22.16 -6.58
CA LEU A 409 -17.72 23.03 -5.91
C LEU A 409 -17.08 24.03 -6.87
N LYS A 410 -16.72 23.58 -8.09
CA LYS A 410 -16.15 24.47 -9.10
C LYS A 410 -17.13 25.57 -9.53
N ARG A 411 -18.42 25.26 -9.66
CA ARG A 411 -19.48 26.27 -9.91
C ARG A 411 -19.62 27.26 -8.76
N LEU A 412 -19.33 26.82 -7.53
CA LEU A 412 -19.27 27.66 -6.33
C LEU A 412 -17.93 28.40 -6.15
N GLY A 413 -17.01 28.31 -7.12
CA GLY A 413 -15.72 29.00 -7.10
C GLY A 413 -14.57 28.22 -6.45
N ILE A 414 -14.79 26.97 -6.01
CA ILE A 414 -13.78 26.11 -5.39
C ILE A 414 -13.29 25.06 -6.39
N ASN A 415 -12.18 25.34 -7.07
CA ASN A 415 -11.60 24.44 -8.08
C ASN A 415 -10.72 23.34 -7.47
N GLY A 416 -11.30 22.44 -6.67
CA GLY A 416 -10.59 21.35 -6.00
C GLY A 416 -10.50 20.05 -6.80
N GLY A 417 -9.55 19.19 -6.43
CA GLY A 417 -9.43 17.82 -6.94
C GLY A 417 -10.41 16.81 -6.31
N THR A 418 -10.18 15.53 -6.60
CA THR A 418 -11.00 14.38 -6.18
C THR A 418 -11.26 14.33 -4.68
N SER A 419 -10.21 14.48 -3.87
CA SER A 419 -10.30 14.53 -2.41
C SER A 419 -11.18 15.64 -1.88
N THR A 420 -11.18 16.80 -2.55
CA THR A 420 -12.00 17.94 -2.16
C THR A 420 -13.50 17.62 -2.35
N GLY A 421 -13.86 17.00 -3.48
CA GLY A 421 -15.22 16.54 -3.75
C GLY A 421 -15.70 15.48 -2.76
N THR A 422 -14.86 14.46 -2.49
CA THR A 422 -15.18 13.41 -1.50
C THR A 422 -15.38 13.98 -0.09
N ASN A 423 -14.50 14.88 0.35
CA ASN A 423 -14.63 15.49 1.67
C ASN A 423 -15.87 16.39 1.76
N PHE A 424 -16.21 17.10 0.67
CA PHE A 424 -17.39 17.96 0.64
C PHE A 424 -18.69 17.18 0.77
N MET A 425 -18.81 16.02 0.13
CA MET A 425 -19.96 15.13 0.33
C MET A 425 -20.15 14.70 1.79
N ALA A 426 -19.05 14.31 2.44
CA ALA A 426 -19.08 13.98 3.87
C ALA A 426 -19.44 15.22 4.73
N ALA A 427 -18.94 16.39 4.38
CA ALA A 427 -19.28 17.63 5.07
C ALA A 427 -20.76 18.00 4.94
N LEU A 428 -21.37 17.85 3.76
CA LEU A 428 -22.80 18.07 3.54
C LEU A 428 -23.66 17.08 4.34
N HIS A 429 -23.26 15.82 4.40
CA HIS A 429 -23.93 14.81 5.21
C HIS A 429 -23.89 15.16 6.71
N LEU A 430 -22.72 15.56 7.23
CA LEU A 430 -22.58 16.03 8.62
C LEU A 430 -23.42 17.27 8.88
N ALA A 431 -23.45 18.22 7.93
CA ALA A 431 -24.25 19.43 8.04
C ALA A 431 -25.76 19.13 8.13
N ALA A 432 -26.25 18.20 7.30
CA ALA A 432 -27.64 17.79 7.29
C ALA A 432 -28.04 17.02 8.56
N THR A 433 -27.17 16.12 9.03
CA THR A 433 -27.43 15.26 10.20
C THR A 433 -27.23 15.98 11.52
N HIS A 434 -26.34 16.96 11.61
CA HIS A 434 -26.10 17.74 12.82
C HIS A 434 -27.37 18.46 13.32
N SER A 435 -28.25 18.89 12.41
CA SER A 435 -29.53 19.51 12.78
C SER A 435 -30.43 18.62 13.67
N LYS A 436 -30.15 17.31 13.73
CA LYS A 436 -30.90 16.32 14.51
C LYS A 436 -30.20 15.87 15.79
N ASP A 437 -28.86 15.88 15.81
CA ASP A 437 -28.04 15.39 16.92
C ASP A 437 -27.39 16.55 17.71
N SER A 438 -28.02 16.94 18.81
CA SER A 438 -27.75 18.13 19.62
C SER A 438 -26.47 18.07 20.48
N LEU A 439 -25.32 17.65 19.94
CA LEU A 439 -24.04 17.68 20.67
C LEU A 439 -23.52 19.12 20.90
N PHE A 440 -23.92 20.07 20.05
CA PHE A 440 -23.48 21.46 20.09
C PHE A 440 -24.73 22.36 20.04
N ASN A 441 -25.20 22.81 21.21
CA ASN A 441 -26.45 23.55 21.41
C ASN A 441 -26.55 24.82 20.55
N ASN A 442 -27.35 24.85 19.47
CA ASN A 442 -27.71 26.04 18.68
C ASN A 442 -26.57 27.00 18.28
N GLU A 443 -25.31 26.57 18.40
CA GLU A 443 -24.13 27.34 18.02
C GLU A 443 -23.89 27.21 16.51
N ARG A 444 -23.20 28.20 15.95
CA ARG A 444 -22.77 28.13 14.56
C ARG A 444 -21.82 26.93 14.42
N LEU A 445 -22.09 25.99 13.52
CA LEU A 445 -21.24 24.83 13.31
C LEU A 445 -20.11 25.18 12.34
N ILE A 446 -18.91 24.67 12.59
CA ILE A 446 -17.77 24.78 11.66
C ILE A 446 -17.33 23.38 11.25
N ILE A 447 -17.38 23.11 9.95
CA ILE A 447 -16.86 21.89 9.33
C ILE A 447 -15.64 22.28 8.50
N ALA A 448 -14.46 21.90 8.98
CA ALA A 448 -13.20 22.12 8.28
C ALA A 448 -12.86 20.93 7.37
N THR A 449 -12.28 21.22 6.21
CA THR A 449 -11.77 20.25 5.25
C THR A 449 -10.59 20.86 4.48
N ILE A 450 -9.94 20.06 3.66
CA ILE A 450 -8.77 20.46 2.87
C ILE A 450 -9.11 20.40 1.38
N MET A 451 -8.72 21.45 0.67
CA MET A 451 -8.58 21.46 -0.78
C MET A 451 -7.15 21.02 -1.12
N GLY A 452 -6.99 19.71 -1.34
CA GLY A 452 -5.68 19.04 -1.33
C GLY A 452 -4.82 19.29 -2.57
N ASP A 453 -5.45 19.51 -3.72
CA ASP A 453 -4.82 19.86 -4.99
C ASP A 453 -5.84 20.53 -5.92
N THR A 454 -5.32 21.12 -7.01
CA THR A 454 -6.16 21.83 -7.98
C THR A 454 -6.97 20.86 -8.83
N GLY A 455 -8.20 21.25 -9.13
CA GLY A 455 -9.06 20.58 -10.09
C GLY A 455 -8.46 20.54 -11.51
N ASP A 456 -7.51 21.42 -11.82
CA ASP A 456 -6.87 21.48 -13.14
C ASP A 456 -6.13 20.20 -13.53
N TYR A 457 -5.63 19.44 -12.55
CA TYR A 457 -4.98 18.14 -12.78
C TYR A 457 -5.93 17.07 -13.33
N TYR A 458 -7.23 17.31 -13.28
CA TYR A 458 -8.28 16.35 -13.62
C TYR A 458 -9.13 16.77 -14.82
N LYS A 459 -8.69 17.78 -15.58
CA LYS A 459 -9.38 18.26 -16.79
C LYS A 459 -9.59 17.18 -17.86
N SER A 460 -8.69 16.22 -17.95
CA SER A 460 -8.79 15.08 -18.89
C SER A 460 -9.52 13.87 -18.32
N SER A 461 -9.90 13.88 -17.03
CA SER A 461 -10.53 12.74 -16.34
C SER A 461 -11.81 13.13 -15.60
N TYR A 462 -11.75 13.39 -14.30
CA TYR A 462 -12.93 13.61 -13.43
C TYR A 462 -13.75 14.87 -13.77
N TYR A 463 -13.20 15.82 -14.55
CA TYR A 463 -13.96 16.94 -15.13
C TYR A 463 -14.37 16.72 -16.59
N ASN A 464 -13.94 15.62 -17.21
CA ASN A 464 -14.22 15.29 -18.60
C ASN A 464 -15.40 14.33 -18.71
N ARG A 465 -16.52 14.80 -19.25
CA ARG A 465 -17.73 13.99 -19.42
C ARG A 465 -17.54 12.76 -20.31
N THR A 466 -16.73 12.86 -21.36
CA THR A 466 -16.39 11.70 -22.21
C THR A 466 -15.66 10.64 -21.41
N TRP A 467 -14.64 11.06 -20.63
CA TRP A 467 -13.91 10.15 -19.76
C TRP A 467 -14.82 9.50 -18.71
N ILE A 468 -15.71 10.26 -18.08
CA ILE A 468 -16.70 9.74 -17.11
C ILE A 468 -17.60 8.70 -17.79
N ASN A 469 -18.09 8.97 -18.99
CA ASN A 469 -18.94 8.02 -19.71
C ASN A 469 -18.23 6.68 -20.01
N GLU A 470 -16.97 6.76 -20.41
CA GLU A 470 -16.16 5.60 -20.79
C GLU A 470 -15.65 4.80 -19.58
N ASN A 471 -15.23 5.49 -18.52
CA ASN A 471 -14.49 4.89 -17.41
C ASN A 471 -15.34 4.71 -16.14
N PHE A 472 -16.38 5.53 -15.94
CA PHE A 472 -17.25 5.47 -14.76
C PHE A 472 -18.56 4.72 -15.01
N ASN A 473 -18.66 3.95 -16.10
CA ASN A 473 -19.85 3.14 -16.39
C ASN A 473 -20.19 2.15 -15.26
N VAL A 474 -19.17 1.55 -14.63
CA VAL A 474 -19.35 0.67 -13.45
C VAL A 474 -19.92 1.40 -12.22
N HIS A 475 -19.83 2.73 -12.21
CA HIS A 475 -20.41 3.61 -11.20
C HIS A 475 -21.72 4.28 -11.67
N GLY A 476 -22.32 3.81 -12.78
CA GLY A 476 -23.57 4.34 -13.33
C GLY A 476 -23.42 5.39 -14.44
N GLY A 477 -22.19 5.76 -14.81
CA GLY A 477 -21.91 6.64 -15.95
C GLY A 477 -22.51 8.04 -15.83
N LEU A 478 -22.74 8.69 -16.98
CA LEU A 478 -23.19 10.09 -17.02
C LEU A 478 -24.60 10.31 -16.44
N THR A 479 -25.51 9.35 -16.58
CA THR A 479 -26.88 9.47 -16.06
C THR A 479 -26.88 9.61 -14.54
N VAL A 480 -26.13 8.73 -13.85
CA VAL A 480 -26.02 8.79 -12.39
C VAL A 480 -25.21 10.01 -11.96
N TYR A 481 -24.16 10.37 -12.68
CA TYR A 481 -23.38 11.59 -12.45
C TYR A 481 -24.24 12.88 -12.48
N ASP A 482 -25.06 13.05 -13.52
CA ASP A 482 -25.92 14.23 -13.66
C ASP A 482 -26.99 14.29 -12.55
N CYS A 483 -27.56 13.14 -12.18
CA CYS A 483 -28.47 13.07 -11.04
C CYS A 483 -27.79 13.50 -9.73
N TRP A 484 -26.57 13.03 -9.47
CA TRP A 484 -25.82 13.44 -8.28
C TRP A 484 -25.50 14.94 -8.28
N ILE A 485 -25.20 15.56 -9.43
CA ILE A 485 -25.06 17.03 -9.51
C ILE A 485 -26.33 17.72 -9.02
N GLU A 486 -27.50 17.31 -9.52
CA GLU A 486 -28.78 17.91 -9.13
C GLU A 486 -29.06 17.73 -7.63
N GLU A 487 -28.84 16.54 -7.08
CA GLU A 487 -29.08 16.25 -5.66
C GLU A 487 -28.14 17.04 -4.75
N ILE A 488 -26.87 17.21 -5.12
CA ILE A 488 -25.91 18.02 -4.36
C ILE A 488 -26.29 19.50 -4.42
N GLU A 489 -26.71 20.02 -5.57
CA GLU A 489 -27.16 21.41 -5.71
C GLU A 489 -28.46 21.67 -4.92
N LYS A 490 -29.41 20.73 -4.93
CA LYS A 490 -30.61 20.78 -4.09
C LYS A 490 -30.25 20.77 -2.61
N ALA A 491 -29.38 19.87 -2.18
CA ALA A 491 -28.91 19.82 -0.80
C ALA A 491 -28.23 21.12 -0.37
N PHE A 492 -27.35 21.68 -1.20
CA PHE A 492 -26.71 22.96 -0.93
C PHE A 492 -27.71 24.13 -0.87
N LYS A 493 -28.82 24.06 -1.59
CA LYS A 493 -29.85 25.12 -1.59
C LYS A 493 -30.87 24.98 -0.46
N PHE A 494 -31.26 23.75 -0.11
CA PHE A 494 -32.40 23.47 0.76
C PHE A 494 -32.05 22.77 2.08
N GLY A 495 -30.79 22.36 2.27
CA GLY A 495 -30.32 21.78 3.52
C GLY A 495 -30.64 20.29 3.70
N THR A 496 -31.03 19.60 2.62
CA THR A 496 -31.28 18.15 2.65
C THR A 496 -29.97 17.36 2.74
N ASP A 497 -30.02 16.09 3.11
CA ASP A 497 -28.83 15.23 3.09
C ASP A 497 -28.62 14.64 1.69
N PRO A 498 -27.55 15.04 0.96
CA PRO A 498 -27.35 14.58 -0.41
C PRO A 498 -26.96 13.11 -0.47
N LEU A 499 -26.35 12.52 0.58
CA LEU A 499 -26.02 11.10 0.56
C LEU A 499 -27.28 10.25 0.67
N ILE A 500 -28.22 10.63 1.53
CA ILE A 500 -29.50 9.92 1.65
C ILE A 500 -30.31 10.10 0.36
N SER A 501 -30.55 11.34 -0.07
CA SER A 501 -31.40 11.59 -1.24
C SER A 501 -30.78 11.06 -2.53
N GLY A 502 -29.45 11.18 -2.71
CA GLY A 502 -28.76 10.64 -3.88
C GLY A 502 -28.80 9.11 -3.96
N HIS A 503 -28.64 8.40 -2.84
CA HIS A 503 -28.80 6.93 -2.81
C HIS A 503 -30.23 6.48 -3.11
N GLU A 504 -31.22 7.28 -2.70
CA GLU A 504 -32.62 7.02 -2.98
C GLU A 504 -32.99 7.33 -4.42
N GLN A 505 -32.50 8.43 -5.01
CA GLN A 505 -32.94 8.90 -6.32
C GLN A 505 -32.02 8.45 -7.47
N CYS A 506 -30.70 8.51 -7.29
CA CYS A 506 -29.73 8.33 -8.37
C CYS A 506 -29.27 6.88 -8.55
N ASP A 507 -29.19 6.12 -7.46
CA ASP A 507 -28.56 4.80 -7.45
C ASP A 507 -29.55 3.64 -7.69
N GLN A 508 -30.84 3.92 -7.95
CA GLN A 508 -31.90 2.89 -8.03
C GLN A 508 -31.70 1.85 -9.14
N ASN A 509 -31.04 2.22 -10.24
CA ASN A 509 -30.89 1.35 -11.41
C ASN A 509 -29.52 0.65 -11.49
N THR A 510 -28.65 0.83 -10.49
CA THR A 510 -27.32 0.20 -10.47
C THR A 510 -27.41 -1.17 -9.79
N ILE A 511 -27.82 -2.17 -10.56
CA ILE A 511 -28.25 -3.53 -10.16
C ILE A 511 -27.26 -4.30 -9.25
N ASN A 512 -26.00 -3.87 -9.13
CA ASN A 512 -24.98 -4.53 -8.29
C ASN A 512 -24.57 -3.76 -7.01
N MET A 513 -25.18 -2.61 -6.68
CA MET A 513 -24.81 -1.82 -5.49
C MET A 513 -25.54 -2.24 -4.19
N ILE A 514 -26.26 -3.37 -4.21
CA ILE A 514 -27.12 -3.85 -3.13
C ILE A 514 -26.36 -4.10 -1.81
N ASP A 515 -25.05 -4.36 -1.83
CA ASP A 515 -24.24 -4.56 -0.59
C ASP A 515 -23.83 -3.23 0.10
N PHE A 516 -24.00 -2.07 -0.56
CA PHE A 516 -23.74 -0.76 0.06
C PHE A 516 -24.92 -0.25 0.89
N ARG A 517 -26.16 -0.55 0.47
CA ARG A 517 -27.38 -0.20 1.24
C ARG A 517 -27.46 -0.95 2.57
N THR A 518 -26.93 -2.17 2.65
CA THR A 518 -27.02 -3.03 3.84
C THR A 518 -25.90 -2.78 4.85
N ARG A 519 -24.77 -2.17 4.45
CA ARG A 519 -23.61 -1.97 5.34
C ARG A 519 -23.52 -0.60 6.00
N ARG A 520 -24.34 0.42 5.63
CA ARG A 520 -24.19 1.73 6.31
C ARG A 520 -25.31 2.78 6.26
N THR A 521 -26.53 2.38 6.54
CA THR A 521 -27.58 3.33 6.99
C THR A 521 -28.02 3.10 8.44
N ARG A 522 -27.42 2.13 9.16
CA ARG A 522 -27.84 1.76 10.53
C ARG A 522 -26.93 2.22 11.68
N CYS A 523 -25.86 2.98 11.44
CA CYS A 523 -24.99 3.46 12.54
C CYS A 523 -25.20 4.94 12.92
N CYS A 524 -26.18 5.63 12.34
CA CYS A 524 -26.59 6.98 12.72
C CYS A 524 -28.12 7.10 12.83
N LEU A 525 -28.76 6.10 13.44
CA LEU A 525 -30.14 6.19 13.93
C LEU A 525 -30.13 6.14 15.45
#